data_AF-X1VAX9-F1
#
_entry.id   AF-X1VAX9-F1
#
_cell.length_a   1.000
_cell.length_b   1.000
_cell.length_c   1.000
_cell.angle_alpha   90.00
_cell.angle_beta   90.00
_cell.angle_gamma   90.00
#
_symmetry.space_group_name_H-M   'P 1'
#
loop_
_entity.id
_entity.type
_entity.pdbx_description
1 polymer ?
#
loop_
_entity_poly.entity_id
_entity_poly.type
_entity_poly.pdbx_seq_one_letter_code
_entity_poly.pdbx_strand_id
1 'polypeptide(L)'
;MASPLAVLNVSYYLTEVNGPGEFSGADLLVIDEVDSLEDELMNYVQFSVSEKQLGRLGLSLPHDTDKLQEWLVWGDTVRLEIETRSREHQRQLRLIPEDQWGQPQLSQQKEVTQLKRFEDKVSWFVRAFDDTWIFYLKRDEETGGREWIFKPIFISNYTDRFLWRHATQFLGMSATIFDPHIVAGTLEGRIQA
;
A
#
# COMPACT_ATOMS: atom_id res chain seq x y z
N MET A 1 12.47 -12.84 -22.45
CA MET A 1 11.28 -13.49 -23.04
C MET A 1 10.33 -13.76 -21.90
N ALA A 2 9.28 -12.95 -21.77
CA ALA A 2 8.24 -13.19 -20.78
C ALA A 2 7.43 -14.43 -21.22
N SER A 3 7.16 -15.33 -20.28
CA SER A 3 6.23 -16.43 -20.51
C SER A 3 4.87 -15.85 -20.93
N PRO A 4 4.16 -16.43 -21.91
CA PRO A 4 2.83 -15.95 -22.32
C PRO A 4 1.77 -16.13 -21.23
N LEU A 5 2.10 -16.84 -20.15
CA LEU A 5 1.26 -17.07 -18.98
C LEU A 5 2.06 -16.85 -17.70
N ALA A 6 1.49 -16.11 -16.76
CA ALA A 6 2.00 -15.94 -15.40
C ALA A 6 0.90 -16.29 -14.40
N VAL A 7 1.27 -17.01 -13.34
CA VAL A 7 0.36 -17.39 -12.24
C VAL A 7 0.90 -16.76 -10.97
N LEU A 8 0.14 -15.84 -10.39
CA LEU A 8 0.54 -15.02 -9.25
C LEU A 8 -0.55 -15.07 -8.17
N ASN A 9 -0.17 -14.91 -6.90
CA ASN A 9 -1.13 -14.56 -5.86
C ASN A 9 -1.58 -13.09 -6.05
N VAL A 10 -2.83 -12.77 -5.70
CA VAL A 10 -3.45 -11.44 -5.89
C VAL A 10 -2.60 -10.33 -5.25
N SER A 11 -2.11 -10.52 -4.03
CA SER A 11 -1.27 -9.52 -3.34
C SER A 11 0.01 -9.18 -4.10
N TYR A 12 0.64 -10.20 -4.71
CA TYR A 12 1.84 -10.03 -5.52
C TYR A 12 1.52 -9.39 -6.86
N TYR A 13 0.43 -9.83 -7.52
CA TYR A 13 -0.07 -9.22 -8.74
C TYR A 13 -0.32 -7.72 -8.56
N LEU A 14 -1.09 -7.32 -7.54
CA LEU A 14 -1.40 -5.92 -7.25
C LEU A 14 -0.14 -5.09 -7.02
N THR A 15 0.87 -5.65 -6.35
CA THR A 15 2.15 -4.98 -6.11
C THR A 15 2.93 -4.76 -7.41
N GLU A 16 3.00 -5.75 -8.28
CA GLU A 16 3.76 -5.65 -9.52
C GLU A 16 3.11 -4.70 -10.54
N VAL A 17 1.79 -4.78 -10.74
CA VAL A 17 1.10 -3.94 -11.74
C VAL A 17 1.00 -2.47 -11.35
N ASN A 18 1.01 -2.17 -10.05
CA ASN A 18 0.98 -0.80 -9.54
C ASN A 18 2.36 -0.25 -9.13
N GLY A 19 3.41 -1.06 -9.25
CA GLY A 19 4.80 -0.69 -8.97
C GLY A 19 5.65 -0.71 -10.25
N PRO A 20 6.49 -1.73 -10.48
CA PRO A 20 7.35 -1.83 -11.68
C PRO A 20 6.57 -1.91 -13.01
N GLY A 21 5.34 -2.42 -12.98
CA GLY A 21 4.45 -2.53 -14.14
C GLY A 21 4.69 -3.74 -15.04
N GLU A 22 5.49 -4.72 -14.62
CA GLU A 22 5.90 -5.86 -15.46
C GLU A 22 4.72 -6.70 -16.00
N PHE A 23 3.63 -6.80 -15.23
CA PHE A 23 2.42 -7.56 -15.58
C PHE A 23 1.22 -6.69 -15.97
N SER A 24 1.42 -5.38 -16.20
CA SER A 24 0.35 -4.49 -16.63
C SER A 24 0.11 -4.59 -18.13
N GLY A 25 -1.14 -4.45 -18.56
CA GLY A 25 -1.53 -4.50 -19.97
C GLY A 25 -1.77 -5.91 -20.51
N ALA A 26 -2.19 -6.84 -19.64
CA ALA A 26 -2.56 -8.18 -20.06
C ALA A 26 -3.83 -8.17 -20.93
N ASP A 27 -3.90 -9.03 -21.94
CA ASP A 27 -5.13 -9.17 -22.74
C ASP A 27 -6.27 -9.75 -21.90
N LEU A 28 -5.95 -10.75 -21.06
CA LEU A 28 -6.89 -11.44 -20.17
C LEU A 28 -6.31 -11.60 -18.77
N LEU A 29 -7.05 -11.14 -17.76
CA LEU A 29 -6.82 -11.44 -16.35
C LEU A 29 -7.84 -12.49 -15.88
N VAL A 30 -7.33 -13.64 -15.42
CA VAL A 30 -8.15 -14.69 -14.79
C VAL A 30 -7.96 -14.59 -13.28
N ILE A 31 -9.06 -14.41 -12.55
CA ILE A 31 -9.07 -14.28 -11.09
C ILE A 31 -9.82 -15.48 -10.54
N ASP A 32 -9.08 -16.42 -9.96
CA ASP A 32 -9.67 -17.49 -9.16
C ASP A 32 -10.06 -16.96 -7.78
N GLU A 33 -11.09 -17.54 -7.17
CA GLU A 33 -11.66 -17.09 -5.89
C GLU A 33 -12.00 -15.59 -5.87
N VAL A 34 -12.73 -15.13 -6.89
CA VAL A 34 -13.13 -13.72 -7.05
C VAL A 34 -13.93 -13.17 -5.85
N ASP A 35 -14.48 -14.03 -5.00
CA ASP A 35 -15.05 -13.67 -3.69
C ASP A 35 -14.08 -12.88 -2.84
N SER A 36 -12.82 -13.34 -2.80
CA SER A 36 -11.78 -12.82 -1.90
C SER A 36 -11.14 -11.54 -2.42
N LEU A 37 -11.40 -11.19 -3.69
CA LEU A 37 -10.75 -10.08 -4.38
C LEU A 37 -11.03 -8.74 -3.69
N GLU A 38 -12.25 -8.54 -3.19
CA GLU A 38 -12.60 -7.33 -2.45
C GLU A 38 -11.72 -7.15 -1.22
N ASP A 39 -11.57 -8.20 -0.40
CA ASP A 39 -10.75 -8.17 0.80
C ASP A 39 -9.26 -7.98 0.47
N GLU A 40 -8.75 -8.66 -0.56
CA GLU A 40 -7.37 -8.50 -1.04
C GLU A 40 -7.10 -7.07 -1.53
N LEU A 41 -8.01 -6.50 -2.29
CA LEU A 41 -7.90 -5.14 -2.77
C LEU A 41 -8.04 -4.12 -1.63
N MET A 42 -8.95 -4.36 -0.69
CA MET A 42 -9.10 -3.57 0.53
C MET A 42 -7.81 -3.59 1.36
N ASN A 43 -7.17 -4.75 1.52
CA ASN A 43 -5.89 -4.89 2.21
C ASN A 43 -4.73 -4.24 1.46
N TYR A 44 -4.78 -4.21 0.13
CA TYR A 44 -3.79 -3.51 -0.68
C TYR A 44 -3.93 -1.99 -0.56
N VAL A 45 -5.17 -1.50 -0.57
CA VAL A 45 -5.48 -0.08 -0.44
C VAL A 45 -5.30 0.38 1.00
N GLN A 46 -5.62 -0.38 2.05
CA GLN A 46 -5.55 0.17 3.42
C GLN A 46 -4.18 0.77 3.78
N PHE A 47 -4.20 1.81 4.60
CA PHE A 47 -3.01 2.30 5.28
C PHE A 47 -3.00 1.75 6.71
N SER A 48 -1.93 1.06 7.10
CA SER A 48 -1.70 0.69 8.49
C SER A 48 -0.33 1.15 8.97
N VAL A 49 -0.29 1.53 10.24
CA VAL A 49 0.94 1.96 10.91
C VAL A 49 0.97 1.35 12.31
N SER A 50 2.06 0.66 12.62
CA SER A 50 2.26 0.08 13.95
C SER A 50 3.26 0.87 14.77
N GLU A 51 3.08 0.90 16.09
CA GLU A 51 4.01 1.51 17.02
C GLU A 51 5.42 0.89 16.90
N LYS A 52 5.49 -0.42 16.66
CA LYS A 52 6.75 -1.14 16.40
C LYS A 52 7.46 -0.64 15.14
N GLN A 53 6.72 -0.40 14.06
CA GLN A 53 7.28 0.11 12.81
C GLN A 53 7.82 1.53 12.99
N LEU A 54 7.07 2.41 13.67
CA LEU A 54 7.50 3.76 13.98
C LEU A 54 8.74 3.77 14.86
N GLY A 55 8.77 2.95 15.93
CA GLY A 55 9.93 2.80 16.79
C GLY A 55 11.17 2.31 16.03
N ARG A 56 11.02 1.37 15.10
CA ARG A 56 12.13 0.90 14.24
C ARG A 56 12.65 2.01 13.31
N LEU A 57 11.77 2.87 12.80
CA LEU A 57 12.12 3.98 11.93
C LEU A 57 12.59 5.21 12.72
N GLY A 58 12.45 5.21 14.05
CA GLY A 58 12.73 6.37 14.90
C GLY A 58 11.77 7.54 14.66
N LEU A 59 10.52 7.25 14.30
CA LEU A 59 9.47 8.24 14.07
C LEU A 59 8.52 8.28 15.27
N SER A 60 7.96 9.46 15.56
CA SER A 60 7.01 9.65 16.64
C SER A 60 5.57 9.35 16.19
N LEU A 61 4.70 9.08 17.17
CA LEU A 61 3.25 9.06 16.98
C LEU A 61 2.68 10.48 16.92
N PRO A 62 1.48 10.68 16.36
CA PRO A 62 0.75 11.95 16.51
C PRO A 62 0.49 12.25 18.00
N HIS A 63 0.26 13.54 18.30
CA HIS A 63 -0.01 13.98 19.67
C HIS A 63 -1.23 13.29 20.29
N ASP A 64 -2.29 13.15 19.50
CA ASP A 64 -3.51 12.45 19.88
C ASP A 64 -3.82 11.40 18.80
N THR A 65 -3.61 10.13 19.16
CA THR A 65 -3.78 9.00 18.25
C THR A 65 -5.24 8.64 18.00
N ASP A 66 -6.19 9.18 18.77
CA ASP A 66 -7.60 8.85 18.65
C ASP A 66 -8.32 9.80 17.67
N LYS A 67 -7.67 10.90 17.27
CA LYS A 67 -8.19 11.88 16.31
C LYS A 67 -7.59 11.68 14.94
N LEU A 68 -8.45 11.36 13.99
CA LEU A 68 -8.10 11.26 12.58
C LEU A 68 -7.40 12.51 12.00
N GLN A 69 -7.86 13.72 12.36
CA GLN A 69 -7.27 14.97 11.86
C GLN A 69 -5.79 15.11 12.28
N GLU A 70 -5.44 14.60 13.45
CA GLU A 70 -4.06 14.60 13.95
C GLU A 70 -3.17 13.66 13.12
N TRP A 71 -3.72 12.56 12.58
CA TRP A 71 -3.00 11.67 11.67
C TRP A 71 -2.70 12.33 10.32
N LEU A 72 -3.59 13.17 9.81
CA LEU A 72 -3.35 13.91 8.56
C LEU A 72 -2.24 14.95 8.74
N VAL A 73 -2.30 15.74 9.83
CA VAL A 73 -1.26 16.71 10.19
C VAL A 73 0.08 16.02 10.48
N TRP A 74 0.03 14.88 11.18
CA TRP A 74 1.19 14.03 11.43
C TRP A 74 1.79 13.50 10.13
N GLY A 75 0.97 13.11 9.16
CA GLY A 75 1.43 12.62 7.87
C GLY A 75 2.33 13.64 7.16
N ASP A 76 1.91 14.90 7.11
CA ASP A 76 2.73 15.98 6.53
C ASP A 76 4.01 16.24 7.33
N THR A 77 3.91 16.20 8.67
CA THR A 77 5.06 16.40 9.57
C THR A 77 6.11 15.31 9.40
N VAL A 78 5.69 14.05 9.41
CA VAL A 78 6.56 12.88 9.27
C VAL A 78 7.20 12.82 7.90
N ARG A 79 6.48 13.21 6.84
CA ARG A 79 7.07 13.31 5.51
C ARG A 79 8.24 14.29 5.47
N LEU A 80 8.09 15.48 6.07
CA LEU A 80 9.17 16.46 6.14
C LEU A 80 10.36 15.94 6.96
N GLU A 81 10.10 15.25 8.07
CA GLU A 81 11.13 14.62 8.89
C GLU A 81 11.90 13.54 8.11
N ILE A 82 11.18 12.64 7.44
CA ILE A 82 11.75 11.58 6.60
C ILE A 82 12.57 12.17 5.46
N GLU A 83 12.05 13.19 4.78
CA GLU A 83 12.74 13.85 3.69
C GLU A 83 14.06 14.47 4.18
N THR A 84 14.04 15.16 5.31
CA THR A 84 15.23 15.77 5.92
C THR A 84 16.28 14.72 6.28
N ARG A 85 15.87 13.65 6.99
CA ARG A 85 16.76 12.53 7.36
C ARG A 85 17.32 11.81 6.14
N SER A 86 16.47 11.52 5.16
CA SER A 86 16.86 10.84 3.92
C SER A 86 17.87 11.66 3.13
N ARG A 87 17.66 12.98 3.01
CA ARG A 87 18.60 13.88 2.32
C ARG A 87 19.97 13.92 3.01
N GLU A 88 20.01 13.99 4.34
CA GLU A 88 21.28 13.99 5.08
C GLU A 88 22.02 12.66 4.92
N HIS A 89 21.32 11.53 5.06
CA HIS A 89 21.93 10.22 4.85
C HIS A 89 22.43 10.04 3.41
N GLN A 90 21.67 10.48 2.41
CA GLN A 90 22.10 10.43 1.02
C GLN A 90 23.31 11.32 0.75
N ARG A 91 23.38 12.50 1.38
CA ARG A 91 24.53 13.39 1.27
C ARG A 91 25.80 12.72 1.81
N GLN A 92 25.71 12.07 2.96
CA GLN A 92 26.84 11.34 3.55
C GLN A 92 27.29 10.16 2.66
N LEU A 93 26.34 9.39 2.11
CA LEU A 93 26.64 8.29 1.20
C LEU A 93 27.32 8.77 -0.09
N ARG A 94 26.94 9.94 -0.63
CA ARG A 94 27.56 10.52 -1.83
C ARG A 94 29.04 10.89 -1.66
N LEU A 95 29.52 11.03 -0.42
CA LEU A 95 30.94 11.32 -0.15
C LEU A 95 31.83 10.09 -0.32
N ILE A 96 31.25 8.89 -0.42
CA ILE A 96 31.97 7.62 -0.47
C ILE A 96 31.50 6.85 -1.73
N PRO A 97 32.40 6.54 -2.68
CA PRO A 97 32.07 5.71 -3.83
C PRO A 97 31.44 4.36 -3.43
N GLU A 98 30.44 3.90 -4.19
CA GLU A 98 29.65 2.69 -3.86
C GLU A 98 30.51 1.42 -3.76
N ASP A 99 31.60 1.34 -4.53
CA ASP A 99 32.57 0.24 -4.51
C ASP A 99 33.38 0.18 -3.19
N GLN A 100 33.34 1.24 -2.39
CA GLN A 100 34.04 1.35 -1.11
C GLN A 100 33.09 1.23 0.09
N TRP A 101 31.83 0.89 -0.13
CA TRP A 101 30.85 0.79 0.95
C TRP A 101 31.15 -0.37 1.90
N GLY A 102 31.23 -0.05 3.18
CA GLY A 102 31.23 -1.02 4.26
C GLY A 102 29.83 -1.26 4.83
N GLN A 103 29.77 -2.05 5.90
CA GLN A 103 28.53 -2.32 6.65
C GLN A 103 27.78 -1.07 7.11
N PRO A 104 28.44 0.02 7.55
CA PRO A 104 27.74 1.25 7.93
C PRO A 104 26.98 1.89 6.75
N GLN A 105 27.61 1.99 5.58
CA GLN A 105 27.00 2.59 4.39
C GLN A 105 25.84 1.74 3.87
N LEU A 106 25.99 0.42 3.87
CA LEU A 106 24.92 -0.50 3.49
C LEU A 106 23.71 -0.39 4.43
N SER A 107 23.97 -0.29 5.74
CA SER A 107 22.93 -0.12 6.75
C SER A 107 22.20 1.21 6.58
N GLN A 108 22.95 2.29 6.33
CA GLN A 108 22.42 3.61 6.07
C GLN A 108 21.60 3.68 4.78
N GLN A 109 22.06 3.06 3.69
CA GLN A 109 21.30 2.98 2.43
C GLN A 109 20.00 2.18 2.63
N LYS A 110 20.04 1.10 3.42
CA LYS A 110 18.86 0.33 3.77
C LYS A 110 17.87 1.16 4.59
N GLU A 111 18.34 1.94 5.55
CA GLU A 111 17.51 2.87 6.33
C GLU A 111 16.84 3.90 5.42
N VAL A 112 17.59 4.57 4.54
CA VAL A 112 17.03 5.51 3.54
C VAL A 112 15.95 4.83 2.70
N THR A 113 16.19 3.60 2.26
CA THR A 113 15.21 2.84 1.47
C THR A 113 13.94 2.54 2.26
N GLN A 114 14.06 2.19 3.54
CA GLN A 114 12.91 1.94 4.43
C GLN A 114 12.13 3.22 4.72
N LEU A 115 12.83 4.32 4.98
CA LEU A 115 12.22 5.63 5.22
C LEU A 115 11.43 6.09 4.00
N LYS A 116 12.02 6.05 2.79
CA LYS A 116 11.34 6.42 1.55
C LYS A 116 10.11 5.57 1.26
N ARG A 117 10.21 4.24 1.41
CA ARG A 117 9.05 3.35 1.26
C ARG A 117 7.93 3.69 2.24
N PHE A 118 8.27 4.12 3.45
CA PHE A 118 7.28 4.56 4.42
C PHE A 118 6.70 5.92 4.07
N GLU A 119 7.52 6.87 3.61
CA GLU A 119 7.09 8.16 3.08
C GLU A 119 6.10 8.01 1.92
N ASP A 120 6.34 7.09 0.99
CA ASP A 120 5.44 6.80 -0.12
C ASP A 120 4.06 6.35 0.38
N LYS A 121 4.03 5.47 1.40
CA LYS A 121 2.79 5.02 2.03
C LYS A 121 2.05 6.15 2.74
N VAL A 122 2.76 6.98 3.50
CA VAL A 122 2.17 8.14 4.20
C VAL A 122 1.66 9.16 3.17
N SER A 123 2.42 9.42 2.11
CA SER A 123 2.04 10.34 1.03
C SER A 123 0.80 9.86 0.30
N TRP A 124 0.71 8.55 0.06
CA TRP A 124 -0.46 7.93 -0.52
C TRP A 124 -1.67 8.09 0.40
N PHE A 125 -1.53 7.78 1.70
CA PHE A 125 -2.59 7.94 2.71
C PHE A 125 -3.13 9.38 2.76
N VAL A 126 -2.25 10.38 2.93
CA VAL A 126 -2.67 11.80 3.03
C VAL A 126 -3.43 12.26 1.76
N ARG A 127 -3.12 11.70 0.59
CA ARG A 127 -3.81 12.04 -0.67
C ARG A 127 -5.09 11.26 -0.91
N ALA A 128 -5.14 10.01 -0.47
CA ALA A 128 -6.24 9.08 -0.75
C ALA A 128 -7.35 9.15 0.30
N PHE A 129 -7.03 9.63 1.50
CA PHE A 129 -7.95 9.74 2.61
C PHE A 129 -9.07 10.75 2.33
N ASP A 130 -10.32 10.33 2.56
CA ASP A 130 -11.52 11.17 2.49
C ASP A 130 -12.54 10.76 3.57
N ASP A 131 -13.76 11.31 3.50
CA ASP A 131 -14.84 11.04 4.45
C ASP A 131 -15.45 9.63 4.35
N THR A 132 -15.08 8.85 3.33
CA THR A 132 -15.53 7.47 3.13
C THR A 132 -14.63 6.45 3.82
N TRP A 133 -13.64 6.89 4.58
CA TRP A 133 -12.70 6.02 5.29
C TRP A 133 -13.06 5.82 6.75
N ILE A 134 -12.79 4.62 7.25
CA ILE A 134 -12.85 4.29 8.66
C ILE A 134 -11.46 4.14 9.26
N PHE A 135 -11.39 4.45 10.55
CA PHE A 135 -10.17 4.46 11.33
C PHE A 135 -10.41 3.74 12.65
N TYR A 136 -9.52 2.81 13.01
CA TYR A 136 -9.58 2.10 14.28
C TYR A 136 -8.20 1.62 14.75
N LEU A 137 -8.08 1.45 16.06
CA LEU A 137 -6.91 0.86 16.72
C LEU A 137 -7.10 -0.65 16.87
N LYS A 138 -6.17 -1.42 16.33
CA LYS A 138 -5.99 -2.84 16.60
C LYS A 138 -4.91 -3.03 17.66
N ARG A 139 -5.19 -3.88 18.64
CA ARG A 139 -4.24 -4.28 19.68
C ARG A 139 -3.85 -5.74 19.46
N ASP A 140 -2.57 -6.01 19.51
CA ASP A 140 -2.03 -7.36 19.53
C ASP A 140 -2.15 -7.92 20.95
N GLU A 141 -2.87 -9.04 21.11
CA GLU A 141 -3.19 -9.60 22.41
C GLU A 141 -1.98 -10.21 23.12
N GLU A 142 -1.00 -10.71 22.36
CA GLU A 142 0.19 -11.39 22.90
C GLU A 142 1.29 -10.39 23.30
N THR A 143 1.53 -9.40 22.45
CA THR A 143 2.64 -8.45 22.59
C THR A 143 2.21 -7.11 23.17
N GLY A 144 0.90 -6.83 23.23
CA GLY A 144 0.36 -5.52 23.59
C GLY A 144 0.61 -4.44 22.54
N GLY A 145 1.11 -4.82 21.36
CA GLY A 145 1.44 -3.90 20.27
C GLY A 145 0.20 -3.16 19.75
N ARG A 146 0.40 -1.91 19.33
CA ARG A 146 -0.64 -1.06 18.76
C ARG A 146 -0.45 -0.89 17.26
N GLU A 147 -1.52 -1.08 16.50
CA GLU A 147 -1.59 -0.84 15.06
C GLU A 147 -2.84 -0.01 14.74
N TRP A 148 -2.63 1.11 14.07
CA TRP A 148 -3.69 1.98 13.59
C TRP A 148 -3.97 1.65 12.13
N ILE A 149 -5.22 1.33 11.84
CA ILE A 149 -5.67 0.87 10.51
C ILE A 149 -6.67 1.88 9.97
N PHE A 150 -6.43 2.29 8.72
CA PHE A 150 -7.25 3.20 7.94
C PHE A 150 -7.64 2.47 6.66
N LYS A 151 -8.93 2.28 6.45
CA LYS A 151 -9.44 1.61 5.25
C LYS A 151 -10.67 2.32 4.68
N PRO A 152 -10.82 2.40 3.36
CA PRO A 152 -12.05 2.91 2.76
C PRO A 152 -13.22 1.98 3.10
N ILE A 153 -14.42 2.53 3.16
CA ILE A 153 -15.66 1.74 3.28
C ILE A 153 -15.97 1.05 1.95
N PHE A 154 -15.75 1.75 0.84
CA PHE A 154 -16.08 1.28 -0.50
C PHE A 154 -14.82 1.13 -1.35
N ILE A 155 -14.50 -0.10 -1.74
CA ILE A 155 -13.33 -0.37 -2.56
C ILE A 155 -13.53 -0.02 -4.03
N SER A 156 -14.79 0.08 -4.50
CA SER A 156 -15.15 0.41 -5.89
C SER A 156 -14.52 1.71 -6.40
N ASN A 157 -14.25 2.68 -5.52
CA ASN A 157 -13.56 3.93 -5.87
C ASN A 157 -12.08 3.72 -6.28
N TYR A 158 -11.53 2.54 -6.00
CA TYR A 158 -10.11 2.21 -6.14
C TYR A 158 -9.88 1.06 -7.14
N THR A 159 -10.91 0.31 -7.51
CA THR A 159 -10.80 -0.88 -8.36
C THR A 159 -10.27 -0.55 -9.75
N ASP A 160 -10.75 0.50 -10.40
CA ASP A 160 -10.25 0.88 -11.74
C ASP A 160 -8.74 1.18 -11.70
N ARG A 161 -8.34 1.99 -10.72
CA ARG A 161 -6.94 2.39 -10.54
C ARG A 161 -6.02 1.22 -10.20
N PHE A 162 -6.42 0.30 -9.34
CA PHE A 162 -5.47 -0.70 -8.84
C PHE A 162 -5.61 -2.08 -9.49
N LEU A 163 -6.71 -2.31 -10.22
CA LEU A 163 -7.04 -3.61 -10.80
C LEU A 163 -7.44 -3.50 -12.28
N TRP A 164 -8.54 -2.80 -12.59
CA TRP A 164 -9.17 -2.92 -13.92
C TRP A 164 -8.38 -2.26 -15.05
N ARG A 165 -7.63 -1.18 -14.81
CA ARG A 165 -6.81 -0.58 -15.88
C ARG A 165 -5.66 -1.47 -16.38
N HIS A 166 -5.36 -2.57 -15.66
CA HIS A 166 -4.19 -3.39 -15.91
C HIS A 166 -4.44 -4.57 -16.86
N ALA A 167 -5.68 -4.80 -17.29
CA ALA A 167 -6.00 -5.77 -18.32
C ALA A 167 -7.19 -5.34 -19.20
N THR A 168 -7.34 -5.95 -20.37
CA THR A 168 -8.42 -5.62 -21.31
C THR A 168 -9.69 -6.44 -21.05
N GLN A 169 -9.53 -7.70 -20.65
CA GLN A 169 -10.61 -8.62 -20.37
C GLN A 169 -10.41 -9.30 -19.02
N PHE A 170 -11.53 -9.67 -18.38
CA PHE A 170 -11.54 -10.24 -17.05
C PHE A 170 -12.40 -11.50 -17.02
N LEU A 171 -11.88 -12.55 -16.39
CA LEU A 171 -12.62 -13.75 -16.06
C LEU A 171 -12.50 -14.00 -14.56
N GLY A 172 -13.55 -13.68 -13.82
CA GLY A 172 -13.68 -14.07 -12.41
C GLY A 172 -14.25 -15.48 -12.30
N MET A 173 -13.62 -16.31 -11.46
CA MET A 173 -14.07 -17.64 -11.12
C MET A 173 -14.28 -17.73 -9.61
N SER A 174 -15.29 -18.49 -9.20
CA SER A 174 -15.41 -18.92 -7.81
C SER A 174 -16.25 -20.19 -7.71
N ALA A 175 -16.00 -20.95 -6.64
CA ALA A 175 -16.81 -22.09 -6.23
C ALA A 175 -18.08 -21.68 -5.46
N THR A 176 -18.17 -20.43 -5.02
CA THR A 176 -19.35 -19.87 -4.35
C THR A 176 -20.37 -19.40 -5.40
N ILE A 177 -21.64 -19.78 -5.24
CA ILE A 177 -22.72 -19.28 -6.11
C ILE A 177 -22.93 -17.80 -5.79
N PHE A 178 -22.46 -16.93 -6.69
CA PHE A 178 -22.69 -15.50 -6.61
C PHE A 178 -23.93 -15.09 -7.40
N ASP A 179 -24.60 -14.05 -6.92
CA ASP A 179 -25.36 -13.18 -7.81
C ASP A 179 -24.35 -12.31 -8.57
N PRO A 180 -24.21 -12.45 -9.90
CA PRO A 180 -23.26 -11.67 -10.69
C PRO A 180 -23.45 -10.15 -10.54
N HIS A 181 -24.67 -9.69 -10.24
CA HIS A 181 -24.96 -8.27 -10.04
C HIS A 181 -24.37 -7.74 -8.74
N ILE A 182 -24.27 -8.56 -7.69
CA ILE A 182 -23.67 -8.14 -6.42
C ILE A 182 -22.16 -8.00 -6.58
N VAL A 183 -21.51 -9.00 -7.19
CA VAL A 183 -20.05 -8.97 -7.43
C VAL A 183 -19.68 -7.81 -8.35
N ALA A 184 -20.42 -7.63 -9.45
CA ALA A 184 -20.22 -6.48 -10.34
C ALA A 184 -20.46 -5.15 -9.62
N GLY A 185 -21.54 -5.02 -8.84
CA GLY A 185 -21.89 -3.79 -8.13
C GLY A 185 -20.86 -3.36 -7.07
N THR A 186 -20.24 -4.29 -6.35
CA THR A 186 -19.20 -3.98 -5.36
C THR A 186 -17.86 -3.62 -6.01
N LEU A 187 -17.62 -4.11 -7.23
CA LEU A 187 -16.35 -3.93 -7.94
C LEU A 187 -16.39 -2.84 -9.03
N GLU A 188 -17.56 -2.40 -9.47
CA GLU A 188 -17.76 -1.33 -10.45
C GLU A 188 -17.78 0.06 -9.77
N GLY A 189 -16.68 0.80 -9.87
CA GLY A 189 -16.71 2.26 -9.78
C GLY A 189 -17.29 2.83 -11.08
N ARG A 190 -18.57 3.23 -11.06
CA ARG A 190 -19.32 3.95 -12.12
C ARG A 190 -18.60 4.07 -13.48
N ILE A 191 -18.75 3.06 -14.33
CA ILE A 191 -18.64 3.24 -15.79
C ILE A 191 -20.07 3.36 -16.31
N GLN A 192 -20.61 4.58 -16.28
CA GLN A 192 -21.68 4.95 -17.20
C GLN A 192 -21.04 5.65 -18.40
N ALA A 193 -21.38 5.14 -19.58
CA ALA A 193 -20.98 5.63 -20.90
C ALA A 193 -21.22 7.13 -21.11
#